data_AF-A0A5D0JR47-F1
#
_entry.id   AF-A0A5D0JR47-F1
#
_cell.length_a   1.000
_cell.length_b   1.000
_cell.length_c   1.000
_cell.angle_alpha   90.00
_cell.angle_beta   90.00
_cell.angle_gamma   90.00
#
_symmetry.space_group_name_H-M   'P 1'
#
loop_
_entity.id
_entity.type
_entity.pdbx_description
1 polymer ?
#
loop_
_entity_poly.entity_id
_entity_poly.type
_entity_poly.pdbx_seq_one_letter_code
_entity_poly.pdbx_strand_id
1 'polypeptide(L)'
;YFSMPRENFPEIKETKIYISSIYPGNTAEDIEKLITDPIEDKLKTVSNVIEITSTSQEDYSIVVVEFDENISVEAAKQKVKDEVDSETAGEDWPTFNGAKVEP
;
A
#
# COMPACT_ATOMS: atom_id res chain seq x y z
N TYR A 1 43.49 -23.62 -7.92
CA TYR A 1 42.16 -24.05 -8.38
C TYR A 1 41.38 -24.33 -7.09
N PHE A 2 40.50 -23.47 -6.58
CA PHE A 2 39.26 -22.96 -7.18
C PHE A 2 38.84 -21.65 -6.46
N SER A 3 38.81 -20.53 -7.17
CA SER A 3 37.93 -19.41 -6.79
C SER A 3 36.64 -19.60 -7.55
N MET A 4 35.64 -20.24 -6.94
CA MET A 4 34.27 -20.09 -7.43
C MET A 4 33.78 -18.72 -6.96
N PRO A 5 33.38 -17.81 -7.86
CA PRO A 5 32.68 -16.61 -7.47
C PRO A 5 31.39 -17.04 -6.77
N ARG A 6 31.21 -16.61 -5.52
CA ARG A 6 29.93 -16.71 -4.80
C ARG A 6 28.83 -16.19 -5.72
N GLU A 7 27.74 -16.93 -5.77
CA GLU A 7 26.48 -16.58 -6.46
C GLU A 7 26.24 -15.07 -6.42
N ASN A 8 26.37 -14.42 -7.59
CA ASN A 8 25.71 -13.15 -7.83
C ASN A 8 24.21 -13.47 -7.87
N PHE A 9 23.57 -13.53 -6.70
CA PHE A 9 22.15 -13.22 -6.66
C PHE A 9 22.05 -11.77 -7.15
N PRO A 10 21.45 -11.49 -8.32
CA PRO A 10 21.18 -10.11 -8.66
C PRO A 10 20.39 -9.53 -7.48
N GLU A 11 20.87 -8.42 -6.90
CA GLU A 11 20.06 -7.63 -5.97
C GLU A 11 18.86 -7.12 -6.77
N ILE A 12 17.76 -7.86 -6.76
CA ILE A 12 16.50 -7.39 -7.32
C ILE A 12 16.07 -6.26 -6.39
N LYS A 13 16.14 -5.03 -6.89
CA LYS A 13 15.70 -3.84 -6.15
C LYS A 13 14.19 -3.75 -6.28
N GLU A 14 13.49 -4.40 -5.38
CA GLU A 14 12.03 -4.34 -5.29
C GLU A 14 11.63 -3.01 -4.62
N THR A 15 10.84 -2.19 -5.32
CA THR A 15 10.27 -0.98 -4.74
C THR A 15 8.93 -1.32 -4.10
N LYS A 16 8.90 -1.46 -2.77
CA LYS A 16 7.69 -1.78 -2.00
C LYS A 16 7.28 -0.62 -1.11
N ILE A 17 6.01 -0.23 -1.22
CA ILE A 17 5.38 0.79 -0.38
C ILE A 17 4.36 0.09 0.52
N TYR A 18 4.44 0.40 1.82
CA TYR A 18 3.53 -0.11 2.83
C TYR A 18 2.61 1.02 3.28
N ILE A 19 1.31 0.76 3.25
CA ILE A 19 0.25 1.63 3.72
C ILE A 19 -0.42 0.91 4.89
N SER A 20 -0.62 1.61 6.00
CA SER A 20 -1.12 1.00 7.23
C SER A 20 -2.21 1.87 7.83
N SER A 21 -3.43 1.40 7.78
CA SER A 21 -4.60 2.15 8.25
C SER A 21 -5.15 1.55 9.52
N ILE A 22 -5.39 2.38 10.53
CA ILE A 22 -5.89 1.95 11.83
C ILE A 22 -7.34 2.40 11.97
N TYR A 23 -8.28 1.45 12.01
CA TYR A 23 -9.71 1.73 12.15
C TYR A 23 -10.36 0.83 13.24
N PRO A 24 -10.11 1.13 14.52
CA PRO A 24 -10.45 0.25 15.62
C PRO A 24 -11.96 0.17 15.88
N GLY A 25 -12.42 -0.98 16.34
CA GLY A 25 -13.83 -1.27 16.61
C GLY A 25 -14.61 -1.79 15.40
N ASN A 26 -13.92 -2.14 14.31
CA ASN A 26 -14.52 -2.68 13.09
C ASN A 26 -14.03 -4.10 12.82
N THR A 27 -14.88 -4.88 12.17
CA THR A 27 -14.53 -6.25 11.76
C THR A 27 -13.55 -6.22 10.59
N ALA A 28 -12.83 -7.33 10.38
CA ALA A 28 -11.94 -7.46 9.22
C ALA A 28 -12.68 -7.28 7.88
N GLU A 29 -13.94 -7.72 7.79
CA GLU A 29 -14.77 -7.57 6.59
C GLU A 29 -15.17 -6.11 6.34
N ASP A 30 -15.50 -5.36 7.40
CA ASP A 30 -15.80 -3.93 7.28
C ASP A 30 -14.54 -3.14 6.90
N ILE A 31 -13.39 -3.46 7.49
CA ILE A 31 -12.11 -2.83 7.14
C ILE A 31 -11.75 -3.09 5.69
N GLU A 32 -11.94 -4.33 5.22
CA GLU A 32 -11.71 -4.66 3.82
C GLU A 32 -12.56 -3.76 2.90
N LYS A 33 -13.86 -3.71 3.12
CA LYS A 33 -14.79 -2.95 2.27
C LYS A 33 -14.65 -1.44 2.36
N LEU A 34 -14.33 -0.91 3.54
CA LEU A 34 -14.33 0.54 3.82
C LEU A 34 -12.97 1.20 3.67
N ILE A 35 -11.87 0.44 3.79
CA ILE A 35 -10.51 0.97 3.78
C ILE A 35 -9.68 0.30 2.69
N THR A 36 -9.60 -1.03 2.70
CA THR A 36 -8.70 -1.77 1.83
C THR A 36 -9.13 -1.66 0.36
N ASP A 37 -10.36 -2.03 0.05
CA ASP A 37 -10.95 -2.00 -1.30
C ASP A 37 -10.80 -0.62 -1.97
N PRO A 38 -11.22 0.51 -1.35
CA PRO A 38 -11.07 1.81 -1.97
C PRO A 38 -9.60 2.22 -2.16
N ILE A 39 -8.72 1.92 -1.21
CA ILE A 39 -7.27 2.16 -1.37
C ILE A 39 -6.72 1.34 -2.54
N GLU A 40 -7.03 0.05 -2.61
CA GLU A 40 -6.57 -0.81 -3.69
C GLU A 40 -7.08 -0.35 -5.06
N ASP A 41 -8.36 -0.03 -5.18
CA ASP A 41 -8.96 0.43 -6.44
C ASP A 41 -8.33 1.73 -6.91
N LYS A 42 -8.00 2.64 -5.99
CA LYS A 42 -7.27 3.86 -6.32
C LYS A 42 -5.85 3.54 -6.80
N LEU A 43 -5.13 2.69 -6.07
CA LEU A 43 -3.75 2.32 -6.39
C LEU A 43 -3.62 1.51 -7.69
N LYS A 44 -4.64 0.76 -8.09
CA LYS A 44 -4.69 0.09 -9.41
C LYS A 44 -4.62 1.07 -10.58
N THR A 45 -5.00 2.32 -10.38
CA THR A 45 -4.91 3.36 -11.42
C THR A 45 -3.50 3.94 -11.57
N VAL A 46 -2.59 3.65 -10.63
CA VAL A 46 -1.23 4.16 -10.63
C VAL A 46 -0.39 3.39 -11.65
N SER A 47 0.24 4.13 -12.56
CA SER A 47 1.22 3.55 -13.47
C SER A 47 2.44 3.05 -12.72
N ASN A 48 3.05 1.97 -13.20
CA ASN A 48 4.25 1.32 -12.64
C ASN A 48 3.99 0.36 -11.47
N VAL A 49 2.72 0.10 -11.12
CA VAL A 49 2.36 -0.94 -10.16
C VAL A 49 2.48 -2.32 -10.82
N ILE A 50 3.23 -3.21 -10.18
CA ILE A 50 3.37 -4.62 -10.56
C ILE A 50 2.31 -5.46 -9.85
N GLU A 51 2.25 -5.31 -8.53
CA GLU A 51 1.41 -6.12 -7.66
C GLU A 51 0.89 -5.30 -6.48
N ILE A 52 -0.35 -5.57 -6.08
CA ILE A 52 -0.94 -5.03 -4.86
C ILE A 52 -1.36 -6.23 -4.02
N THR A 53 -0.85 -6.30 -2.79
CA THR A 53 -1.24 -7.29 -1.81
C THR A 53 -1.76 -6.58 -0.58
N SER A 54 -2.98 -6.89 -0.17
CA SER A 54 -3.56 -6.35 1.05
C SER A 54 -3.83 -7.43 2.08
N THR A 55 -3.95 -7.00 3.33
CA THR A 55 -4.31 -7.83 4.46
C THR A 55 -5.14 -7.01 5.42
N SER A 56 -6.43 -7.32 5.48
CA SER A 56 -7.38 -6.72 6.40
C SER A 56 -7.50 -7.59 7.65
N GLN A 57 -7.39 -7.00 8.83
CA GLN A 57 -7.63 -7.66 10.11
C GLN A 57 -8.61 -6.82 10.94
N GLU A 58 -9.06 -7.37 12.05
CA GLU A 58 -9.79 -6.58 13.04
C GLU A 58 -8.92 -5.38 13.46
N ASP A 59 -9.54 -4.20 13.55
CA ASP A 59 -8.93 -2.92 13.90
C ASP A 59 -7.93 -2.29 12.92
N TYR A 60 -7.32 -3.03 11.97
CA TYR A 60 -6.35 -2.44 11.03
C TYR A 60 -6.28 -3.12 9.66
N SER A 61 -5.82 -2.35 8.67
CA SER A 61 -5.50 -2.81 7.31
C SER A 61 -4.04 -2.54 6.98
N ILE A 62 -3.42 -3.46 6.23
CA ILE A 62 -2.12 -3.26 5.61
C ILE A 62 -2.27 -3.48 4.12
N VAL A 63 -1.85 -2.50 3.32
CA VAL A 63 -1.75 -2.61 1.86
C VAL A 63 -0.28 -2.47 1.46
N VAL A 64 0.18 -3.40 0.64
CA VAL A 64 1.54 -3.46 0.11
C VAL A 64 1.47 -3.30 -1.40
N VAL A 65 2.13 -2.27 -1.90
CA VAL A 65 2.22 -2.00 -3.35
C VAL A 65 3.64 -2.24 -3.80
N GLU A 66 3.79 -3.16 -4.74
CA GLU A 66 5.03 -3.42 -5.44
C GLU A 66 5.05 -2.62 -6.74
N PHE A 67 6.12 -1.86 -6.93
CA PHE A 67 6.39 -1.08 -8.12
C PHE A 67 7.55 -1.66 -8.90
N ASP A 68 7.54 -1.38 -10.21
CA ASP A 68 8.64 -1.73 -11.08
C ASP A 68 9.92 -0.92 -10.83
N GLU A 69 11.04 -1.47 -11.28
CA GLU A 69 12.38 -0.88 -11.09
C GLU A 69 12.60 0.45 -11.84
N ASN A 70 11.67 0.88 -12.69
CA ASN A 70 11.74 2.16 -13.42
C ASN A 70 11.28 3.35 -12.56
N ILE A 71 10.65 3.14 -11.40
CA ILE A 71 10.31 4.22 -10.47
C ILE A 71 11.17 4.16 -9.19
N SER A 72 11.65 5.32 -8.75
CA SER A 72 12.37 5.42 -7.48
C SER A 72 11.41 5.25 -6.30
N VAL A 73 11.92 4.73 -5.18
CA VAL A 73 11.15 4.59 -3.92
C VAL A 73 10.51 5.93 -3.50
N GLU A 74 11.22 7.04 -3.65
CA GLU A 74 10.71 8.38 -3.31
C GLU A 74 9.54 8.80 -4.20
N ALA A 75 9.65 8.59 -5.52
CA ALA A 75 8.59 8.93 -6.46
C ALA A 75 7.38 8.00 -6.31
N ALA A 76 7.61 6.70 -6.06
CA ALA A 76 6.56 5.74 -5.76
C ALA A 76 5.81 6.12 -4.49
N LYS A 77 6.54 6.44 -3.41
CA LYS A 77 5.96 6.90 -2.15
C LYS A 77 5.11 8.16 -2.34
N GLN A 78 5.61 9.14 -3.10
CA GLN A 78 4.86 10.37 -3.36
C GLN A 78 3.57 10.08 -4.14
N LYS A 79 3.64 9.27 -5.21
CA LYS A 79 2.44 8.86 -5.97
C LYS A 79 1.42 8.14 -5.11
N VAL A 80 1.84 7.14 -4.34
CA VAL A 80 0.95 6.41 -3.41
C VAL A 80 0.29 7.37 -2.45
N LYS A 81 1.08 8.28 -1.85
CA LYS A 81 0.56 9.28 -0.92
C LYS A 81 -0.49 10.18 -1.57
N ASP A 82 -0.21 10.70 -2.76
CA ASP A 82 -1.14 11.61 -3.45
C ASP A 82 -2.47 10.92 -3.79
N GLU A 83 -2.42 9.65 -4.20
CA GLU A 83 -3.61 8.86 -4.49
C GLU A 83 -4.42 8.53 -3.24
N VAL A 84 -3.74 8.13 -2.16
CA VAL A 84 -4.37 7.81 -0.88
C VAL A 84 -4.95 9.07 -0.22
N ASP A 85 -4.23 10.21 -0.28
CA ASP A 85 -4.75 11.50 0.18
C ASP A 85 -5.99 11.91 -0.63
N SER A 86 -5.99 11.67 -1.94
CA SER A 86 -7.15 11.96 -2.78
C SER A 86 -8.37 11.11 -2.40
N GLU A 87 -8.17 9.83 -2.08
CA GLU A 87 -9.25 8.92 -1.67
C GLU A 87 -9.77 9.30 -0.28
N THR A 88 -8.86 9.49 0.67
CA THR A 88 -9.22 9.88 2.04
C THR A 88 -9.86 11.26 2.11
N ALA A 89 -9.63 12.15 1.13
CA ALA A 89 -10.30 13.44 1.04
C ALA A 89 -11.81 13.33 0.72
N GLY A 90 -12.29 12.20 0.20
CA GLY A 90 -13.70 11.96 -0.12
C GLY A 90 -14.63 12.08 1.10
N GLU A 91 -15.91 12.40 0.84
CA GLU A 91 -16.94 12.46 1.89
C GLU A 91 -17.33 11.07 2.40
N ASP A 92 -17.19 10.05 1.54
CA ASP A 92 -17.49 8.65 1.84
C ASP A 92 -16.38 7.95 2.64
N TRP A 93 -15.23 8.60 2.86
CA TRP A 93 -14.12 8.02 3.62
C TRP A 93 -14.48 7.89 5.11
N PRO A 94 -14.26 6.71 5.74
CA PRO A 94 -14.65 6.49 7.12
C PRO A 94 -13.98 7.44 8.11
N THR A 95 -14.75 7.82 9.12
CA THR A 95 -14.29 8.64 10.24
C THR A 95 -14.30 7.84 11.53
N PHE A 96 -13.20 7.90 12.26
CA PHE A 96 -13.08 7.37 13.61
C PHE A 96 -12.94 8.51 14.63
N ASN A 97 -13.78 8.50 15.67
CA ASN A 97 -13.73 9.48 16.76
C ASN A 97 -13.78 10.96 16.31
N GLY A 98 -14.53 11.24 15.23
CA GLY A 98 -14.69 12.59 14.67
C GLY A 98 -13.53 13.06 13.77
N ALA A 99 -12.55 12.20 13.48
CA ALA A 99 -11.48 12.43 12.51
C ALA A 99 -11.52 11.38 11.40
N LYS A 100 -11.00 11.69 10.22
CA LYS A 100 -10.84 10.71 9.14
C LYS A 100 -9.80 9.67 9.54
N VAL A 101 -10.02 8.41 9.17
CA VAL A 101 -9.03 7.35 9.37
C VAL A 101 -7.77 7.69 8.57
N GLU A 102 -6.62 7.72 9.24
CA GLU A 102 -5.33 8.01 8.62
C GLU A 102 -4.64 6.70 8.19
N PRO A 103 -4.29 6.56 6.90
CA PRO A 103 -3.54 5.43 6.34
C PRO A 103 -2.01 5.61 6.28
#